data_AF-A0A524D0S1-F1
#
_entry.id   AF-A0A524D0S1-F1
#
_cell.length_a   1.000
_cell.length_b   1.000
_cell.length_c   1.000
_cell.angle_alpha   90.00
_cell.angle_beta   90.00
_cell.angle_gamma   90.00
#
_symmetry.space_group_name_H-M   'P 1'
#
loop_
_entity.id
_entity.type
_entity.pdbx_description
1 polymer ?
#
loop_
_entity_poly.entity_id
_entity_poly.type
_entity_poly.pdbx_seq_one_letter_code
_entity_poly.pdbx_strand_id
1 'polypeptide(L)'
;MVRLTTFSNILAGAGLVVLGVAAVFKYVLEGVGVTGTSIPLYAWLLSVGLLAVVVVMSVLNTFTEVAGYVHPEDKLVGNMFVFLMAIGSVLMFGILDEGQAYQDQLFDMASMIVIAYVFLFIFVFFMRTITEGGEVGQVKEMTARFMLVALLLGAVMAGLLFVLDAIQSTFASYEIAAATLGIFAFALVLVVVFALGRRYEPVGE
;
A
#
# COMPACT_ATOMS: atom_id res chain seq x y z
N MET A 1 -9.52 -18.40 19.18
CA MET A 1 -8.54 -17.29 19.18
C MET A 1 -8.90 -16.35 18.04
N VAL A 2 -9.20 -15.08 18.30
CA VAL A 2 -9.34 -14.08 17.24
C VAL A 2 -7.95 -13.90 16.64
N ARG A 3 -7.77 -14.21 15.36
CA ARG A 3 -6.45 -14.07 14.69
C ARG A 3 -6.09 -12.58 14.72
N LEU A 4 -4.87 -12.25 15.16
CA LEU A 4 -4.37 -10.87 15.24
C LEU A 4 -4.48 -10.13 13.89
N THR A 5 -4.52 -10.89 12.79
CA THR A 5 -4.73 -10.44 11.41
C THR A 5 -6.14 -9.91 11.17
N THR A 6 -7.18 -10.58 11.66
CA THR A 6 -8.56 -10.12 11.57
C THR A 6 -8.74 -8.80 12.31
N PHE A 7 -8.14 -8.67 13.50
CA PHE A 7 -8.19 -7.43 14.27
C PHE A 7 -7.43 -6.29 13.59
N SER A 8 -6.23 -6.57 13.08
CA SER A 8 -5.42 -5.61 12.29
C SER A 8 -6.18 -5.10 11.06
N ASN A 9 -6.87 -5.98 10.33
CA ASN A 9 -7.66 -5.60 9.15
C ASN A 9 -8.89 -4.74 9.52
N ILE A 10 -9.56 -5.06 10.62
CA ILE A 10 -10.69 -4.25 11.13
C ILE A 10 -10.18 -2.85 11.52
N LEU A 11 -9.06 -2.75 12.23
CA LEU A 11 -8.46 -1.47 12.60
C LEU A 11 -8.00 -0.66 11.38
N ALA A 12 -7.41 -1.32 10.39
CA ALA A 12 -7.00 -0.68 9.14
C ALA A 12 -8.21 -0.17 8.35
N GLY A 13 -9.30 -0.95 8.30
CA GLY A 13 -10.57 -0.54 7.70
C GLY A 13 -11.19 0.65 8.44
N ALA A 14 -11.20 0.62 9.77
CA ALA A 14 -11.67 1.76 10.59
C ALA A 14 -10.83 3.02 10.32
N GLY A 15 -9.51 2.88 10.22
CA GLY A 15 -8.60 3.95 9.84
C GLY A 15 -8.89 4.55 8.46
N LEU A 16 -9.11 3.71 7.45
CA LEU A 16 -9.53 4.16 6.12
C LEU A 16 -10.86 4.92 6.14
N VAL A 17 -11.83 4.46 6.94
CA VAL A 17 -13.10 5.17 7.13
C VAL A 17 -12.86 6.53 7.77
N VAL A 18 -12.01 6.62 8.80
CA VAL A 18 -11.66 7.90 9.44
C VAL A 18 -11.02 8.87 8.44
N LEU A 19 -10.12 8.39 7.56
CA LEU A 19 -9.54 9.22 6.50
C LEU A 19 -10.58 9.69 5.49
N GLY A 20 -11.48 8.79 5.06
CA GLY A 20 -12.57 9.15 4.15
C GLY A 20 -13.49 10.20 4.77
N VAL A 21 -13.80 10.05 6.06
CA VAL A 21 -14.58 11.04 6.83
C VAL A 21 -13.81 12.37 6.93
N ALA A 22 -12.50 12.36 7.17
CA ALA A 22 -11.68 13.58 7.18
C ALA A 22 -11.72 14.33 5.84
N ALA A 23 -11.63 13.59 4.72
CA ALA A 23 -11.75 14.15 3.39
C ALA A 23 -13.13 14.78 3.15
N VAL A 24 -14.21 14.06 3.50
CA VAL A 24 -15.58 14.57 3.37
C VAL A 24 -15.79 15.82 4.21
N PHE A 25 -15.35 15.83 5.48
CA PHE A 25 -15.45 17.00 6.33
C PHE A 25 -14.70 18.20 5.76
N LYS A 26 -13.50 18.01 5.20
CA LYS A 26 -12.75 19.10 4.55
C LYS A 26 -13.61 19.75 3.45
N TYR A 27 -14.05 18.97 2.45
CA TYR A 27 -14.78 19.52 1.31
C TYR A 27 -16.15 20.09 1.68
N VAL A 28 -16.85 19.50 2.66
CA VAL A 28 -18.13 20.03 3.15
C VAL A 28 -17.94 21.37 3.86
N LEU A 29 -16.90 21.50 4.71
CA LEU A 29 -16.63 22.74 5.45
C LEU A 29 -16.19 23.86 4.50
N GLU A 30 -15.36 23.55 3.51
CA GLU A 30 -15.00 24.49 2.44
C GLU A 30 -16.21 24.92 1.61
N GLY A 31 -17.10 23.98 1.27
CA GLY A 31 -18.34 24.26 0.53
C GLY A 31 -19.33 25.17 1.26
N VAL A 32 -19.27 25.22 2.60
CA VAL A 32 -20.11 26.10 3.44
C VAL A 32 -19.36 27.40 3.81
N GLY A 33 -18.13 27.59 3.31
CA GLY A 33 -17.32 28.78 3.55
C GLY A 33 -16.63 28.82 4.92
N VAL A 34 -16.55 27.68 5.62
CA VAL A 34 -15.82 27.54 6.87
C VAL A 34 -14.39 27.13 6.56
N THR A 35 -13.50 28.12 6.45
CA THR A 35 -12.06 27.91 6.27
C THR A 35 -11.33 28.03 7.61
N GLY A 36 -10.29 27.21 7.83
CA GLY A 36 -9.44 27.29 9.04
C GLY A 36 -9.90 26.47 10.26
N THR A 37 -10.81 25.52 10.09
CA THR A 37 -11.17 24.55 11.14
C THR A 37 -10.16 23.42 11.26
N SER A 38 -9.77 23.04 12.48
CA SER A 38 -8.82 21.96 12.77
C SER A 38 -9.45 20.56 12.79
N ILE A 39 -10.77 20.45 12.56
CA ILE A 39 -11.51 19.18 12.60
C ILE A 39 -10.92 18.12 11.63
N PRO A 40 -10.64 18.44 10.36
CA PRO A 40 -10.05 17.47 9.43
C PRO A 40 -8.65 16.99 9.87
N LEU A 41 -7.87 17.88 10.49
CA LEU A 41 -6.54 17.57 11.02
C LEU A 41 -6.60 16.63 12.22
N TYR A 42 -7.55 16.80 13.13
CA TYR A 42 -7.73 15.87 14.26
C TYR A 42 -8.20 14.50 13.81
N ALA A 43 -9.08 14.42 12.82
CA ALA A 43 -9.49 13.15 12.22
C ALA A 43 -8.30 12.44 11.57
N TRP A 44 -7.45 13.19 10.85
CA TRP A 44 -6.22 12.66 10.29
C TRP A 44 -5.25 12.15 11.37
N LEU A 45 -5.01 12.90 12.45
CA LEU A 45 -4.15 12.48 13.57
C LEU A 45 -4.65 11.18 14.21
N LEU A 46 -5.98 11.04 14.38
CA LEU A 46 -6.57 9.81 14.89
C LEU A 46 -6.32 8.62 13.95
N SER A 47 -6.45 8.83 12.64
CA SER A 47 -6.10 7.80 11.65
C SER A 47 -4.62 7.42 11.72
N VAL A 48 -3.71 8.39 11.79
CA VAL A 48 -2.26 8.10 11.89
C VAL A 48 -1.94 7.33 13.17
N GLY A 49 -2.61 7.64 14.28
CA GLY A 49 -2.51 6.87 15.51
C GLY A 49 -2.94 5.40 15.32
N LEU A 50 -4.05 5.18 14.61
CA LEU A 50 -4.49 3.82 14.25
C LEU A 50 -3.50 3.13 13.30
N LEU A 51 -2.93 3.85 12.33
CA LEU A 51 -1.93 3.33 11.40
C LEU A 51 -0.73 2.78 12.16
N ALA A 52 -0.22 3.51 13.16
CA ALA A 52 0.91 3.07 13.96
C ALA A 52 0.63 1.73 14.66
N VAL A 53 -0.56 1.58 15.25
CA VAL A 53 -0.99 0.31 15.88
C VAL A 53 -1.07 -0.82 14.85
N VAL A 54 -1.70 -0.56 13.71
CA VAL A 54 -1.86 -1.53 12.62
C VAL A 54 -0.49 -1.97 12.06
N VAL A 55 0.45 -1.06 11.88
CA VAL A 55 1.82 -1.37 11.44
C VAL A 55 2.53 -2.26 12.43
N VAL A 56 2.45 -1.96 13.74
CA VAL A 56 3.04 -2.82 14.77
C VAL A 56 2.44 -4.23 14.73
N MET A 57 1.12 -4.34 14.61
CA MET A 57 0.45 -5.64 14.49
C MET A 57 0.85 -6.39 13.21
N SER A 58 0.97 -5.68 12.09
CA SER A 58 1.43 -6.22 10.81
C SER A 58 2.86 -6.77 10.91
N VAL A 59 3.77 -6.02 11.53
CA VAL A 59 5.15 -6.46 11.78
C VAL A 59 5.17 -7.71 12.65
N LEU A 60 4.43 -7.71 13.77
CA LEU A 60 4.32 -8.87 14.64
C LEU A 60 3.76 -10.09 13.89
N ASN A 61 2.69 -9.94 13.10
CA ASN A 61 2.13 -11.02 12.29
C ASN A 61 3.09 -11.53 11.20
N THR A 62 3.94 -10.66 10.68
CA THR A 62 4.87 -11.01 9.59
C THR A 62 6.05 -11.81 10.13
N PHE A 63 6.59 -11.44 11.29
CA PHE A 63 7.78 -12.06 11.88
C PHE A 63 7.46 -13.14 12.92
N THR A 64 6.24 -13.20 13.43
CA THR A 64 5.81 -14.25 14.36
C THR A 64 4.74 -15.12 13.68
N GLU A 65 4.95 -16.43 13.66
CA GLU A 65 3.99 -17.41 13.08
C GLU A 65 2.69 -17.54 13.89
N VAL A 66 2.55 -16.78 14.97
CA VAL A 66 1.41 -16.74 15.90
C VAL A 66 0.10 -16.41 15.18
N ALA A 67 0.16 -15.89 13.96
CA ALA A 67 -0.95 -15.38 13.18
C ALA A 67 -1.45 -16.29 12.03
N GLY A 68 -0.75 -17.40 11.74
CA GLY A 68 -1.20 -18.42 10.77
C GLY A 68 -0.90 -18.14 9.30
N TYR A 69 -0.01 -17.20 8.97
CA TYR A 69 0.51 -17.02 7.61
C TYR A 69 1.87 -17.69 7.45
N VAL A 70 1.87 -18.85 6.81
CA VAL A 70 3.08 -19.65 6.56
C VAL A 70 3.71 -19.23 5.23
N HIS A 71 2.91 -18.79 4.25
CA HIS A 71 3.40 -18.42 2.93
C HIS A 71 3.59 -16.91 2.75
N PRO A 72 4.65 -16.46 2.04
CA PRO A 72 4.86 -15.04 1.71
C PRO A 72 3.68 -14.39 0.96
N GLU A 73 2.95 -15.17 0.15
CA GLU A 73 1.75 -14.73 -0.56
C GLU A 73 0.66 -14.25 0.42
N ASP A 74 0.46 -15.00 1.52
CA ASP A 74 -0.55 -14.67 2.52
C ASP A 74 -0.22 -13.41 3.32
N LYS A 75 1.07 -13.17 3.57
CA LYS A 75 1.54 -11.97 4.28
C LYS A 75 1.33 -10.71 3.45
N LEU A 76 1.48 -10.80 2.12
CA LEU A 76 1.24 -9.67 1.22
C LEU A 76 -0.26 -9.31 1.16
N VAL A 77 -1.12 -10.32 1.05
CA VAL A 77 -2.59 -10.17 1.07
C VAL A 77 -3.05 -9.67 2.44
N GLY A 78 -2.55 -10.26 3.52
CA GLY A 78 -2.88 -9.89 4.90
C GLY A 78 -2.54 -8.45 5.26
N ASN A 79 -1.59 -7.81 4.56
CA ASN A 79 -1.15 -6.45 4.80
C ASN A 79 -1.70 -5.42 3.79
N MET A 80 -2.64 -5.81 2.92
CA MET A 80 -3.21 -4.92 1.88
C MET A 80 -3.87 -3.66 2.45
N PHE A 81 -4.57 -3.79 3.58
CA PHE A 81 -5.25 -2.64 4.20
C PHE A 81 -4.26 -1.71 4.90
N VAL A 82 -3.14 -2.24 5.39
CA VAL A 82 -2.05 -1.44 5.94
C VAL A 82 -1.42 -0.59 4.86
N PHE A 83 -1.20 -1.17 3.67
CA PHE A 83 -0.73 -0.46 2.49
C PHE A 83 -1.68 0.67 2.08
N LEU A 84 -2.98 0.39 1.93
CA LEU A 84 -3.97 1.40 1.56
C LEU A 84 -4.08 2.51 2.60
N MET A 85 -4.03 2.15 3.90
CA MET A 85 -4.10 3.12 4.98
C MET A 85 -2.85 4.01 5.05
N ALA A 86 -1.66 3.46 4.78
CA ALA A 86 -0.43 4.23 4.73
C ALA A 86 -0.48 5.28 3.61
N ILE A 87 -0.83 4.88 2.39
CA ILE A 87 -0.98 5.82 1.26
C ILE A 87 -2.07 6.83 1.54
N GLY A 88 -3.25 6.38 1.99
CA GLY A 88 -4.36 7.26 2.30
C GLY A 88 -3.99 8.31 3.36
N SER A 89 -3.19 7.94 4.35
CA SER A 89 -2.74 8.88 5.39
C SER A 89 -1.77 9.93 4.82
N VAL A 90 -0.81 9.53 4.00
CA VAL A 90 0.15 10.45 3.37
C VAL A 90 -0.57 11.41 2.42
N LEU A 91 -1.46 10.90 1.58
CA LEU A 91 -2.21 11.71 0.61
C LEU A 91 -3.21 12.65 1.29
N MET A 92 -3.94 12.17 2.29
CA MET A 92 -4.87 13.00 3.03
C MET A 92 -4.15 14.17 3.73
N PHE A 93 -2.91 13.96 4.18
CA PHE A 93 -2.12 15.04 4.78
C PHE A 93 -1.86 16.18 3.80
N GLY A 94 -1.50 15.89 2.55
CA GLY A 94 -1.31 16.92 1.53
C GLY A 94 -2.62 17.62 1.14
N ILE A 95 -3.75 16.91 1.25
CA ILE A 95 -5.10 17.48 1.06
C ILE A 95 -5.42 18.49 2.17
N LEU A 96 -4.82 18.42 3.36
CA LEU A 96 -5.06 19.41 4.43
C LEU A 96 -4.37 20.78 4.19
N ASP A 97 -3.77 20.98 3.01
CA ASP A 97 -3.26 22.24 2.48
C ASP A 97 -2.01 22.80 3.19
N GLU A 98 -0.90 22.03 3.13
CA GLU A 98 0.41 22.46 3.67
C GLU A 98 1.31 23.18 2.65
N GLY A 99 0.75 23.60 1.51
CA GLY A 99 1.46 24.30 0.45
C GLY A 99 2.07 23.38 -0.62
N GLN A 100 2.29 23.93 -1.81
CA GLN A 100 2.61 23.18 -3.04
C GLN A 100 3.88 22.33 -2.92
N ALA A 101 4.95 22.87 -2.34
CA ALA A 101 6.20 22.13 -2.18
C ALA A 101 6.08 20.91 -1.25
N TYR A 102 5.23 21.00 -0.22
CA TYR A 102 4.95 19.88 0.67
C TYR A 102 4.05 18.84 -0.01
N GLN A 103 3.05 19.30 -0.77
CA GLN A 103 2.19 18.44 -1.57
C GLN A 103 2.99 17.61 -2.58
N ASP A 104 3.96 18.22 -3.27
CA ASP A 104 4.82 17.50 -4.21
C ASP A 104 5.64 16.40 -3.51
N GLN A 105 6.26 16.71 -2.37
CA GLN A 105 6.99 15.72 -1.58
C GLN A 105 6.11 14.57 -1.08
N LEU A 106 4.88 14.89 -0.64
CA LEU A 106 3.93 13.87 -0.17
C LEU A 106 3.44 12.99 -1.32
N PHE A 107 3.28 13.55 -2.52
CA PHE A 107 2.95 12.78 -3.72
C PHE A 107 4.07 11.81 -4.08
N ASP A 108 5.33 12.27 -4.08
CA ASP A 108 6.50 11.43 -4.34
C ASP A 108 6.62 10.30 -3.32
N MET A 109 6.42 10.61 -2.03
CA MET A 109 6.41 9.61 -0.96
C MET A 109 5.32 8.56 -1.18
N ALA A 110 4.09 8.98 -1.50
CA ALA A 110 3.00 8.05 -1.78
C ALA A 110 3.29 7.17 -3.02
N SER A 111 3.86 7.76 -4.06
CA SER A 111 4.29 7.06 -5.28
C SER A 111 5.36 6.00 -4.98
N MET A 112 6.35 6.32 -4.13
CA MET A 112 7.35 5.35 -3.68
C MET A 112 6.73 4.18 -2.92
N ILE A 113 5.71 4.42 -2.07
CA ILE A 113 5.01 3.34 -1.36
C ILE A 113 4.31 2.40 -2.35
N VAL A 114 3.65 2.96 -3.38
CA VAL A 114 3.02 2.17 -4.45
C VAL A 114 4.04 1.34 -5.21
N ILE A 115 5.14 1.95 -5.64
CA ILE A 115 6.24 1.28 -6.36
C ILE A 115 6.80 0.13 -5.51
N ALA A 116 7.07 0.37 -4.22
CA ALA A 116 7.53 -0.67 -3.30
C ALA A 116 6.54 -1.83 -3.17
N TYR A 117 5.23 -1.55 -3.14
CA TYR A 117 4.22 -2.60 -3.08
C TYR A 117 4.14 -3.42 -4.36
N VAL A 118 4.25 -2.80 -5.54
CA VAL A 118 4.34 -3.53 -6.82
C VAL A 118 5.62 -4.37 -6.88
N PHE A 119 6.75 -3.83 -6.42
CA PHE A 119 8.01 -4.57 -6.31
C PHE A 119 7.81 -5.84 -5.47
N LEU A 120 7.22 -5.72 -4.28
CA LEU A 120 6.95 -6.86 -3.41
C LEU A 120 6.01 -7.88 -4.07
N PHE A 121 4.96 -7.42 -4.75
CA PHE A 121 4.04 -8.29 -5.47
C PHE A 121 4.75 -9.10 -6.56
N ILE A 122 5.49 -8.44 -7.45
CA ILE A 122 6.23 -9.12 -8.52
C ILE A 122 7.26 -10.08 -7.92
N PHE A 123 7.99 -9.65 -6.89
CA PHE A 123 8.97 -10.49 -6.20
C PHE A 123 8.35 -11.77 -5.64
N VAL A 124 7.23 -11.65 -4.91
CA VAL A 124 6.47 -12.78 -4.37
C VAL A 124 5.92 -13.67 -5.48
N PHE A 125 5.38 -13.08 -6.55
CA PHE A 125 4.80 -13.82 -7.67
C PHE A 125 5.83 -14.70 -8.40
N PHE A 126 7.04 -14.17 -8.61
CA PHE A 126 8.15 -14.87 -9.29
C PHE A 126 9.04 -15.69 -8.35
N MET A 127 8.84 -15.59 -7.02
CA MET A 127 9.67 -16.27 -6.02
C MET A 127 9.79 -17.77 -6.31
N ARG A 128 8.67 -18.43 -6.60
CA ARG A 128 8.64 -19.86 -6.92
C ARG A 128 9.52 -20.20 -8.13
N THR A 129 9.41 -19.42 -9.21
CA THR A 129 10.20 -19.60 -10.44
C THR A 129 11.70 -19.33 -10.22
N ILE A 130 12.04 -18.38 -9.34
CA ILE A 130 13.42 -18.10 -8.93
C ILE A 130 13.99 -19.30 -8.17
N THR A 131 13.20 -19.90 -7.27
CA THR A 131 13.66 -20.99 -6.39
C THR A 131 13.57 -22.38 -7.03
N GLU A 132 12.76 -22.56 -8.07
CA GLU A 132 12.62 -23.82 -8.82
C GLU A 132 13.98 -24.24 -9.41
N GLY A 133 14.58 -25.31 -8.88
CA GLY A 133 15.91 -25.80 -9.28
C GLY A 133 17.01 -25.60 -8.24
N GLY A 134 16.72 -24.98 -7.09
CA GLY A 134 17.67 -24.82 -5.99
C GLY A 134 18.14 -26.13 -5.35
N GLU A 135 17.37 -27.21 -5.49
CA GLU A 135 17.62 -28.50 -4.84
C GLU A 135 18.69 -29.36 -5.55
N VAL A 136 19.08 -29.04 -6.79
CA VAL A 136 19.97 -29.89 -7.61
C VAL A 136 21.38 -29.28 -7.79
N GLY A 137 21.83 -28.43 -6.86
CA GLY A 137 23.17 -27.82 -6.95
C GLY A 137 23.34 -26.79 -8.08
N GLN A 138 22.24 -26.35 -8.70
CA GLN A 138 22.22 -25.37 -9.80
C GLN A 138 22.22 -23.91 -9.30
N VAL A 139 23.12 -23.58 -8.36
CA VAL A 139 23.22 -22.22 -7.79
C VAL A 139 23.45 -21.16 -8.88
N LYS A 140 24.21 -21.49 -9.93
CA LYS A 140 24.44 -20.60 -11.07
C LYS A 140 23.16 -20.26 -11.84
N GLU A 141 22.23 -21.21 -11.96
CA GLU A 141 20.98 -21.03 -12.69
C GLU A 141 19.98 -20.20 -11.86
N MET A 142 19.92 -20.45 -10.55
CA MET A 142 19.15 -19.61 -9.62
C MET A 142 19.60 -18.14 -9.66
N THR A 143 20.92 -17.89 -9.62
CA THR A 143 21.46 -16.52 -9.72
C THR A 143 21.12 -15.86 -11.04
N ALA A 144 21.18 -16.59 -12.17
CA ALA A 144 20.82 -16.05 -13.48
C ALA A 144 19.33 -15.67 -13.57
N ARG A 145 18.44 -16.52 -13.04
CA ARG A 145 16.99 -16.24 -12.99
C ARG A 145 16.69 -15.05 -12.08
N PHE A 146 17.33 -14.97 -10.92
CA PHE A 146 17.21 -13.83 -10.02
C PHE A 146 17.65 -12.52 -10.70
N MET A 147 18.81 -12.52 -11.39
CA MET A 147 19.29 -11.34 -12.12
C MET A 147 18.30 -10.87 -13.20
N LEU A 148 17.71 -11.80 -13.95
CA LEU A 148 16.70 -11.47 -14.97
C LEU A 148 15.42 -10.87 -14.34
N VAL A 149 14.93 -11.45 -13.24
CA VAL A 149 13.76 -10.90 -12.53
C VAL A 149 14.07 -9.54 -11.93
N ALA A 150 15.27 -9.34 -11.36
CA ALA A 150 15.70 -8.05 -10.83
C ALA A 150 15.80 -6.96 -11.92
N LEU A 151 16.31 -7.32 -13.10
CA LEU A 151 16.39 -6.40 -14.25
C LEU A 151 15.00 -6.03 -14.77
N LEU A 152 14.09 -7.01 -14.86
CA LEU A 152 12.69 -6.77 -15.22
C LEU A 152 12.00 -5.88 -14.19
N LEU A 153 12.20 -6.15 -12.89
CA LEU A 153 11.71 -5.31 -11.79
C LEU A 153 12.19 -3.87 -11.95
N GLY A 154 13.48 -3.64 -12.21
CA GLY A 154 14.03 -2.30 -12.43
C GLY A 154 13.33 -1.55 -13.57
N ALA A 155 13.10 -2.23 -14.71
CA ALA A 155 12.38 -1.64 -15.83
C ALA A 155 10.92 -1.31 -15.51
N VAL A 156 10.21 -2.20 -14.80
CA VAL A 156 8.82 -1.97 -14.37
C VAL A 156 8.75 -0.82 -13.37
N MET A 157 9.68 -0.73 -12.42
CA MET A 157 9.70 0.34 -11.41
C MET A 157 9.96 1.70 -12.06
N ALA A 158 10.89 1.78 -13.03
CA ALA A 158 11.13 3.01 -13.78
C ALA A 158 9.91 3.42 -14.62
N GLY A 159 9.24 2.45 -15.26
CA GLY A 159 8.00 2.71 -16.00
C GLY A 159 6.86 3.19 -15.12
N LEU A 160 6.72 2.61 -13.92
CA LEU A 160 5.73 3.06 -12.94
C LEU A 160 6.03 4.48 -12.45
N LEU A 161 7.27 4.78 -12.06
CA LEU A 161 7.66 6.12 -11.66
C LEU A 161 7.31 7.15 -12.75
N PHE A 162 7.66 6.86 -14.01
CA PHE A 162 7.31 7.72 -15.13
C PHE A 162 5.79 7.97 -15.26
N VAL A 163 4.96 6.93 -15.08
CA VAL A 163 3.49 7.06 -15.12
C VAL A 163 2.97 7.87 -13.93
N LEU A 164 3.54 7.68 -12.73
CA LEU A 164 3.11 8.40 -11.53
C LEU A 164 3.52 9.88 -11.59
N ASP A 165 4.73 10.19 -12.07
CA ASP A 165 5.17 11.56 -12.34
C ASP A 165 4.31 12.22 -13.43
N ALA A 166 3.90 11.44 -14.44
CA ALA A 166 2.97 11.91 -15.47
C ALA A 166 1.59 12.27 -14.88
N ILE A 167 1.09 11.52 -13.89
CA ILE A 167 -0.15 11.86 -13.18
C ILE A 167 -0.01 13.23 -12.51
N GLN A 168 1.05 13.43 -11.72
CA GLN A 168 1.28 14.70 -11.02
C GLN A 168 1.43 15.89 -11.96
N SER A 169 2.18 15.73 -13.05
CA SER A 169 2.40 16.80 -14.03
C SER A 169 1.17 17.09 -14.91
N THR A 170 0.28 16.12 -15.10
CA THR A 170 -0.95 16.28 -15.89
C THR A 170 -2.04 16.99 -15.08
N PHE A 171 -2.15 16.70 -13.79
CA PHE A 171 -3.16 17.29 -12.92
C PHE A 171 -2.60 18.53 -12.22
N ALA A 172 -3.04 19.72 -12.64
CA ALA A 172 -2.64 21.00 -12.03
C ALA A 172 -3.11 21.20 -10.56
N SER A 173 -3.82 20.22 -9.99
CA SER A 173 -4.30 20.23 -8.61
C SER A 173 -3.87 18.94 -7.91
N TYR A 174 -3.25 19.09 -6.74
CA TYR A 174 -2.85 17.97 -5.89
C TYR A 174 -4.02 17.03 -5.56
N GLU A 175 -5.21 17.58 -5.31
CA GLU A 175 -6.39 16.79 -4.93
C GLU A 175 -6.77 15.74 -5.97
N ILE A 176 -6.75 16.12 -7.25
CA ILE A 176 -7.07 15.21 -8.36
C ILE A 176 -5.93 14.21 -8.57
N ALA A 177 -4.67 14.64 -8.46
CA ALA A 177 -3.53 13.75 -8.54
C ALA A 177 -3.58 12.68 -7.41
N ALA A 178 -3.79 13.11 -6.18
CA ALA A 178 -3.91 12.26 -4.99
C ALA A 178 -5.09 11.29 -5.11
N ALA A 179 -6.27 11.75 -5.55
CA ALA A 179 -7.41 10.88 -5.79
C ALA A 179 -7.11 9.82 -6.86
N THR A 180 -6.45 10.20 -7.96
CA THR A 180 -6.05 9.28 -9.02
C THR A 180 -5.07 8.23 -8.51
N LEU A 181 -4.05 8.64 -7.75
CA LEU A 181 -3.09 7.72 -7.14
C LEU A 181 -3.77 6.78 -6.13
N GLY A 182 -4.70 7.28 -5.32
CA GLY A 182 -5.48 6.48 -4.38
C GLY A 182 -6.34 5.42 -5.08
N ILE A 183 -7.02 5.79 -6.18
CA ILE A 183 -7.78 4.85 -7.03
C ILE A 183 -6.86 3.81 -7.64
N PHE A 184 -5.70 4.24 -8.15
CA PHE A 184 -4.69 3.33 -8.70
C PHE A 184 -4.21 2.31 -7.65
N ALA A 185 -3.89 2.76 -6.44
CA ALA A 185 -3.46 1.90 -5.33
C ALA A 185 -4.56 0.89 -4.94
N PHE A 186 -5.82 1.31 -4.91
CA PHE A 186 -6.95 0.41 -4.66
C PHE A 186 -7.12 -0.63 -5.77
N ALA A 187 -7.07 -0.20 -7.04
CA ALA A 187 -7.13 -1.10 -8.18
C ALA A 187 -5.98 -2.11 -8.16
N LEU A 188 -4.77 -1.68 -7.80
CA LEU A 188 -3.62 -2.55 -7.63
C LEU A 188 -3.89 -3.64 -6.58
N VAL A 189 -4.42 -3.28 -5.41
CA VAL A 189 -4.80 -4.26 -4.38
C VAL A 189 -5.80 -5.28 -4.93
N LEU A 190 -6.82 -4.83 -5.66
CA LEU A 190 -7.77 -5.77 -6.28
C LEU A 190 -7.06 -6.73 -7.23
N VAL A 191 -6.18 -6.23 -8.11
CA VAL A 191 -5.40 -7.07 -9.04
C VAL A 191 -4.56 -8.10 -8.29
N VAL A 192 -3.88 -7.69 -7.22
CA VAL A 192 -3.06 -8.60 -6.39
C VAL A 192 -3.92 -9.68 -5.75
N VAL A 193 -5.08 -9.30 -5.20
CA VAL A 193 -6.03 -10.26 -4.60
C VAL A 193 -6.57 -11.24 -5.64
N PHE A 194 -6.91 -10.78 -6.85
CA PHE A 194 -7.36 -11.68 -7.91
C PHE A 194 -6.26 -12.62 -8.41
N ALA A 195 -5.01 -12.12 -8.49
CA ALA A 195 -3.87 -12.90 -8.94
C ALA A 195 -3.42 -13.96 -7.93
N LEU A 196 -3.36 -13.61 -6.64
CA LEU A 196 -2.92 -14.51 -5.57
C LEU A 196 -4.07 -15.34 -4.98
N GLY A 197 -5.30 -14.82 -5.01
CA GLY A 197 -6.50 -15.49 -4.50
C GLY A 197 -6.80 -16.84 -5.17
N ARG A 198 -6.32 -17.06 -6.41
CA ARG A 198 -6.46 -18.32 -7.15
C ARG A 198 -5.43 -19.38 -6.79
N ARG A 199 -4.37 -19.03 -6.04
CA ARG A 199 -3.32 -19.97 -5.60
C ARG A 199 -3.60 -20.60 -4.24
N TYR A 200 -4.73 -20.25 -3.61
CA TYR A 200 -5.15 -20.81 -2.33
C TYR A 200 -5.72 -22.22 -2.47
N GLU A 201 -5.03 -23.20 -1.88
CA GLU A 201 -5.68 -24.36 -1.26
C GLU A 201 -5.87 -24.01 0.24
N PRO A 202 -7.06 -24.23 0.82
CA PRO A 202 -7.28 -23.94 2.23
C PRO A 202 -6.37 -24.82 3.11
N VAL A 203 -5.65 -24.18 4.04
CA VAL A 203 -4.84 -24.87 5.04
C VAL A 203 -5.78 -25.45 6.10
N GLY A 204 -5.98 -26.77 6.04
CA GLY A 204 -6.61 -27.58 7.09
C GLY A 204 -8.01 -28.08 6.75
N GLU A 205 -8.08 -29.31 6.22
CA GLU A 205 -8.96 -30.34 6.77
C GLU A 205 -8.14 -31.24 7.70
#